data_AF-A0A0G0WWF1-F1
#
_entry.id   AF-A0A0G0WWF1-F1
#
_cell.length_a   1.000
_cell.length_b   1.000
_cell.length_c   1.000
_cell.angle_alpha   90.00
_cell.angle_beta   90.00
_cell.angle_gamma   90.00
#
_symmetry.space_group_name_H-M   'P 1'
#
loop_
_entity.id
_entity.type
_entity.pdbx_description
1 polymer ?
#
loop_
_entity_poly.entity_id
_entity_poly.type
_entity_poly.pdbx_seq_one_letter_code
_entity_poly.pdbx_strand_id
1 'polypeptide(L)'
;MTIHFKDTNPEDVFLMRLFSEQWFKKQKSGGAFSEDYREKVRRKIYSLSTNGFIDELEREFIDLRCGFTGKVHTQNDIAQMEKFFGGKTVTQPAVRSKEARLFKKLRKEIHPNEFMRQDIAE
;
A
#
# COMPACT_ATOMS: atom_id res chain seq x y z
N MET A 1 -0.50 16.65 13.05
CA MET A 1 -1.80 15.94 13.01
C MET A 1 -1.50 14.48 12.73
N THR A 2 -1.45 13.65 13.77
CA THR A 2 -1.07 12.23 13.67
C THR A 2 -2.31 11.45 13.24
N ILE A 3 -2.31 10.85 12.05
CA ILE A 3 -3.43 10.01 11.62
C ILE A 3 -3.40 8.73 12.46
N HIS A 4 -4.47 8.49 13.20
CA HIS A 4 -4.72 7.19 13.80
C HIS A 4 -5.20 6.26 12.67
N PHE A 5 -4.31 5.40 12.18
CA PHE A 5 -4.59 4.40 11.14
C PHE A 5 -5.70 3.39 11.51
N LYS A 6 -6.29 3.48 12.72
CA LYS A 6 -7.34 2.57 13.20
C LYS A 6 -8.67 2.72 12.46
N ASP A 7 -8.95 3.89 11.89
CA ASP A 7 -10.25 4.19 11.24
C ASP A 7 -10.14 4.39 9.72
N THR A 8 -8.98 4.09 9.13
CA THR A 8 -8.71 4.33 7.70
C THR A 8 -8.85 3.03 6.91
N ASN A 9 -9.62 3.05 5.82
CA ASN A 9 -9.83 1.87 4.96
C ASN A 9 -8.49 1.35 4.41
N PRO A 10 -8.29 0.02 4.28
CA PRO A 10 -7.02 -0.54 3.82
C PRO A 10 -6.52 -0.02 2.48
N GLU A 11 -7.44 0.22 1.53
CA GLU A 11 -7.13 0.77 0.21
C GLU A 11 -6.63 2.22 0.30
N ASP A 12 -7.16 3.01 1.25
CA ASP A 12 -6.70 4.37 1.52
C ASP A 12 -5.28 4.35 2.09
N VAL A 13 -5.02 3.46 3.06
CA VAL A 13 -3.69 3.26 3.62
C VAL A 13 -2.70 2.84 2.54
N PHE A 14 -3.10 1.92 1.66
CA PHE A 14 -2.27 1.48 0.53
C PHE A 14 -1.89 2.65 -0.37
N LEU A 15 -2.86 3.45 -0.83
CA LEU A 15 -2.60 4.61 -1.69
C LEU A 15 -1.76 5.70 -1.00
N MET A 16 -2.00 5.96 0.29
CA MET A 16 -1.18 6.87 1.07
C MET A 16 0.28 6.41 1.15
N ARG A 17 0.52 5.11 1.33
CA ARG A 17 1.90 4.56 1.36
C ARG A 17 2.53 4.55 -0.03
N LEU A 18 1.73 4.22 -1.05
CA LEU A 18 2.19 4.15 -2.42
C LEU A 18 2.54 5.53 -2.97
N PHE A 19 1.72 6.55 -2.81
CA PHE A 19 1.95 7.86 -3.46
C PHE A 19 2.30 9.01 -2.51
N SER A 20 2.26 8.78 -1.20
CA SER A 20 2.34 9.74 -0.08
C SER A 20 0.99 10.17 0.49
N GLU A 21 0.98 10.40 1.80
CA GLU A 21 -0.16 10.92 2.54
C GLU A 21 -0.61 12.29 2.03
N GLN A 22 0.33 13.18 1.69
CA GLN A 22 0.01 14.52 1.20
C GLN A 22 -0.72 14.46 -0.14
N TRP A 23 -0.21 13.65 -1.08
CA TRP A 23 -0.86 13.43 -2.36
C TRP A 23 -2.28 12.87 -2.16
N PHE A 24 -2.42 11.82 -1.35
CA PHE A 24 -3.71 11.16 -1.13
C PHE A 24 -4.75 12.12 -0.54
N LYS A 25 -4.36 12.89 0.49
CA LYS A 25 -5.24 13.89 1.11
C LYS A 25 -5.70 14.92 0.09
N LYS A 26 -4.79 15.46 -0.73
CA LYS A 26 -5.11 16.44 -1.77
C LYS A 26 -6.13 15.90 -2.78
N GLN A 27 -5.92 14.67 -3.27
CA GLN A 27 -6.84 14.06 -4.23
C GLN A 27 -8.21 13.75 -3.60
N LYS A 28 -8.23 13.25 -2.36
CA LYS A 28 -9.47 12.94 -1.65
C LYS A 28 -10.28 14.20 -1.34
N SER A 29 -9.64 15.29 -0.89
CA SER A 29 -10.33 16.57 -0.66
C SER A 29 -10.84 17.22 -1.94
N GLY A 30 -10.16 16.99 -3.07
CA GLY A 30 -10.58 17.49 -4.37
C GLY A 30 -11.67 16.66 -5.05
N GLY A 31 -12.14 15.57 -4.43
CA GLY A 31 -13.11 14.66 -5.06
C GLY A 31 -12.57 13.95 -6.30
N ALA A 32 -11.24 13.80 -6.41
CA ALA A 32 -10.59 13.32 -7.62
C ALA A 32 -10.66 11.80 -7.80
N PHE A 33 -10.92 11.04 -6.73
CA PHE A 33 -11.05 9.58 -6.83
C PHE A 33 -12.34 9.18 -7.53
N SER A 34 -12.24 8.20 -8.41
CA SER A 34 -13.40 7.51 -8.99
C SER A 34 -14.25 6.83 -7.90
N GLU A 35 -15.56 6.69 -8.11
CA GLU A 35 -16.44 6.03 -7.12
C GLU A 35 -16.02 4.59 -6.82
N ASP A 36 -15.43 3.91 -7.80
CA ASP A 36 -14.99 2.51 -7.73
C ASP A 36 -13.49 2.34 -7.42
N TYR A 37 -12.77 3.40 -7.04
CA TYR A 37 -11.30 3.35 -6.89
C TYR A 37 -10.80 2.24 -5.95
N ARG A 38 -11.57 1.89 -4.91
CA ARG A 38 -11.20 0.81 -3.97
C ARG A 38 -11.17 -0.55 -4.64
N GLU A 39 -12.17 -0.83 -5.47
CA GLU A 39 -12.23 -2.07 -6.25
C GLU A 39 -11.10 -2.11 -7.28
N LYS A 40 -10.77 -0.96 -7.89
CA LYS A 40 -9.60 -0.83 -8.78
C LYS A 40 -8.29 -1.14 -8.05
N VAL A 41 -8.10 -0.63 -6.82
CA VAL A 41 -6.92 -0.96 -5.99
C VAL A 41 -6.85 -2.47 -5.75
N ARG A 42 -7.94 -3.10 -5.31
CA ARG A 42 -7.97 -4.56 -5.05
C ARG A 42 -7.61 -5.38 -6.30
N ARG A 43 -8.26 -5.08 -7.43
CA ARG A 43 -7.99 -5.75 -8.72
C ARG A 43 -6.56 -5.56 -9.17
N LYS A 44 -6.00 -4.36 -9.01
CA LYS A 44 -4.61 -4.08 -9.38
C LYS A 44 -3.64 -4.91 -8.57
N ILE A 45 -3.76 -4.93 -7.24
CA ILE A 45 -2.84 -5.73 -6.40
C ILE A 45 -3.01 -7.24 -6.70
N TYR A 46 -4.24 -7.71 -6.95
CA TYR A 46 -4.49 -9.10 -7.36
C TYR A 46 -3.84 -9.44 -8.71
N SER A 47 -3.98 -8.56 -9.72
CA SER A 47 -3.36 -8.74 -11.03
C SER A 47 -1.83 -8.76 -10.95
N LEU A 48 -1.23 -7.88 -10.14
CA LEU A 48 0.23 -7.86 -9.96
C LEU A 48 0.76 -9.14 -9.31
N SER A 49 0.00 -9.72 -8.39
CA SER A 49 0.34 -11.01 -7.78
C SER A 49 0.16 -12.17 -8.76
N THR A 50 -0.97 -12.20 -9.49
CA THR A 50 -1.27 -13.26 -10.47
C THR A 50 -0.25 -13.30 -11.60
N ASN A 51 0.22 -12.14 -12.05
CA ASN A 51 1.22 -12.03 -13.11
C ASN A 51 2.67 -12.19 -12.61
N GLY A 52 2.88 -12.50 -11.32
CA GLY A 52 4.20 -12.68 -10.73
C GLY A 52 5.03 -11.40 -10.57
N PHE A 53 4.42 -10.22 -10.76
CA PHE A 53 5.12 -8.96 -10.56
C PHE A 53 5.46 -8.74 -9.08
N ILE A 54 4.54 -9.06 -8.17
CA ILE A 54 4.82 -9.22 -6.75
C ILE A 54 4.73 -10.68 -6.34
N ASP A 55 5.66 -11.12 -5.50
CA ASP A 55 5.62 -12.48 -4.94
C ASP A 55 4.64 -12.58 -3.77
N GLU A 56 4.40 -13.80 -3.29
CA GLU A 56 3.47 -14.08 -2.19
C GLU A 56 3.89 -13.38 -0.87
N LEU A 57 5.18 -13.31 -0.58
CA LEU A 57 5.69 -12.63 0.62
C LEU A 57 5.55 -11.12 0.53
N GLU A 58 5.78 -10.53 -0.65
CA GLU A 58 5.54 -9.11 -0.93
C GLU A 58 4.05 -8.78 -0.82
N ARG A 59 3.18 -9.66 -1.32
CA ARG A 59 1.73 -9.53 -1.19
C ARG A 59 1.31 -9.57 0.28
N GLU A 60 1.77 -10.56 1.03
CA GLU A 60 1.47 -10.67 2.46
C GLU A 60 2.01 -9.46 3.25
N PHE A 61 3.19 -8.96 2.89
CA PHE A 61 3.74 -7.73 3.48
C PHE A 61 2.81 -6.52 3.24
N ILE A 62 2.27 -6.36 2.02
CA ILE A 62 1.30 -5.31 1.70
C ILE A 62 0.03 -5.49 2.53
N ASP A 63 -0.47 -6.73 2.61
CA ASP A 63 -1.71 -7.05 3.31
C ASP A 63 -1.63 -6.69 4.80
N LEU A 64 -0.50 -6.98 5.45
CA LEU A 64 -0.23 -6.59 6.84
C LEU A 64 -0.02 -5.07 7.00
N ARG A 65 0.74 -4.42 6.11
CA ARG A 65 1.05 -2.97 6.22
C ARG A 65 -0.11 -2.05 5.92
N CYS A 66 -1.05 -2.53 5.12
CA CYS A 66 -2.24 -1.78 4.71
C CYS A 66 -3.50 -2.24 5.45
N GLY A 67 -3.47 -3.39 6.13
CA GLY A 67 -4.59 -3.88 6.93
C GLY A 67 -5.66 -4.62 6.12
N PHE A 68 -5.29 -5.19 4.96
CA PHE A 68 -6.21 -6.00 4.16
C PHE A 68 -6.66 -7.28 4.90
N THR A 69 -5.90 -7.72 5.91
CA THR A 69 -6.25 -8.83 6.82
C THR A 69 -7.04 -8.40 8.06
N GLY A 70 -7.52 -7.15 8.12
CA GLY A 70 -8.30 -6.62 9.24
C GLY A 70 -7.46 -6.00 10.36
N LYS A 71 -6.12 -6.04 10.28
CA LYS A 71 -5.23 -5.34 11.22
C LYS A 71 -4.02 -4.73 10.50
N VAL A 72 -3.76 -3.45 10.75
CA VAL A 72 -2.53 -2.78 10.30
C VAL A 72 -1.38 -3.14 11.24
N HIS A 73 -0.34 -3.77 10.71
CA HIS A 73 0.90 -4.04 11.42
C HIS A 73 1.89 -2.91 11.17
N THR A 74 2.52 -2.41 12.24
CA THR A 74 3.60 -1.42 12.18
C THR A 74 4.90 -2.05 11.65
N GLN A 75 5.86 -1.20 11.29
CA GLN A 75 7.20 -1.68 10.95
C GLN A 75 7.87 -2.40 12.13
N ASN A 76 7.55 -2.00 13.37
CA ASN A 76 8.05 -2.67 14.57
C ASN A 76 7.43 -4.07 14.72
N ASP A 77 6.14 -4.22 14.45
CA ASP A 77 5.47 -5.52 14.49
C ASP A 77 6.08 -6.48 13.45
N ILE A 78 6.31 -5.98 12.23
CA ILE A 78 6.88 -6.79 11.14
C ILE A 78 8.37 -7.09 11.36
N ALA A 79 9.10 -6.22 12.07
CA ALA A 79 10.49 -6.47 12.43
C ALA A 79 10.65 -7.75 13.29
N GLN A 80 9.61 -8.12 14.05
CA GLN A 80 9.58 -9.36 14.84
C GLN A 80 9.13 -10.58 14.02
N MET A 81 8.74 -10.43 12.75
CA MET A 81 8.26 -11.51 11.90
C MET A 81 9.39 -12.06 11.02
N GLU A 82 9.98 -13.16 11.46
CA GLU A 82 11.18 -13.76 10.83
C GLU A 82 10.98 -14.18 9.37
N LYS A 83 9.75 -14.54 8.98
CA LYS A 83 9.39 -14.99 7.63
C LYS A 83 9.77 -13.99 6.53
N PHE A 84 9.77 -12.69 6.82
CA PHE A 84 10.06 -11.66 5.82
C PHE A 84 11.55 -11.40 5.59
N PHE A 85 12.40 -11.96 6.45
CA PHE A 85 13.83 -11.63 6.53
C PHE A 85 14.74 -12.86 6.66
N GLY A 86 14.27 -14.03 6.24
CA GLY A 86 15.08 -15.25 6.16
C GLY A 86 15.32 -15.91 7.51
N GLY A 87 14.30 -15.97 8.37
CA GLY A 87 14.39 -16.69 9.64
C GLY A 87 15.04 -15.88 10.76
N LYS A 88 15.05 -14.55 10.67
CA LYS A 88 15.58 -13.67 11.72
C LYS A 88 14.72 -12.44 11.92
N THR A 89 14.66 -11.98 13.16
CA THR A 89 14.13 -10.66 13.47
C THR A 89 15.10 -9.58 12.98
N VAL A 90 14.55 -8.42 12.64
CA VAL A 90 15.32 -7.27 12.13
C VAL A 90 14.90 -6.00 12.84
N THR A 91 15.62 -4.90 12.58
CA THR A 91 15.27 -3.59 13.13
C THR A 91 14.23 -2.87 12.27
N GLN A 92 13.49 -1.92 12.86
CA GLN A 92 12.52 -1.09 12.15
C GLN A 92 13.08 -0.44 10.86
N PRO A 93 14.32 0.10 10.84
CA PRO A 93 14.90 0.66 9.62
C PRO A 93 15.08 -0.35 8.48
N ALA A 94 15.36 -1.62 8.80
CA ALA A 94 15.45 -2.66 7.78
C ALA A 94 14.09 -2.91 7.11
N VAL A 95 13.02 -2.98 7.92
CA VAL A 95 11.63 -3.07 7.43
C VAL A 95 11.26 -1.86 6.58
N ARG A 96 11.61 -0.65 7.03
CA ARG A 96 11.39 0.60 6.27
C ARG A 96 12.10 0.57 4.92
N SER A 97 13.32 0.04 4.85
CA SER A 97 14.05 -0.09 3.58
C SER A 97 13.36 -1.08 2.63
N LYS A 98 12.91 -2.24 3.15
CA LYS A 98 12.14 -3.22 2.36
C LYS A 98 10.84 -2.62 1.85
N GLU A 99 10.08 -1.94 2.71
CA GLU A 99 8.85 -1.22 2.35
C GLU A 99 9.11 -0.20 1.24
N ALA A 100 10.13 0.65 1.38
CA ALA A 100 10.46 1.66 0.37
C ALA A 100 10.82 1.05 -0.99
N ARG A 101 11.56 -0.07 -1.01
CA ARG A 101 11.89 -0.79 -2.25
C ARG A 101 10.66 -1.37 -2.92
N LEU A 102 9.78 -2.00 -2.14
CA LEU A 102 8.54 -2.58 -2.63
C LEU A 102 7.61 -1.51 -3.22
N PHE A 103 7.36 -0.41 -2.51
CA PHE A 103 6.53 0.68 -3.05
C PHE A 103 7.19 1.38 -4.25
N LYS A 104 8.53 1.47 -4.32
CA LYS A 104 9.21 1.95 -5.52
C LYS A 104 9.01 1.02 -6.72
N LYS A 105 9.00 -0.30 -6.50
CA LYS A 105 8.69 -1.31 -7.51
C LYS A 105 7.24 -1.18 -7.98
N LEU A 106 6.28 -1.11 -7.06
CA LEU A 106 4.84 -0.95 -7.37
C LEU A 106 4.53 0.30 -8.19
N ARG A 107 5.18 1.44 -7.92
CA ARG A 107 4.99 2.68 -8.68
C ARG A 107 5.36 2.59 -10.17
N LYS A 108 6.05 1.54 -10.60
CA LYS A 108 6.34 1.31 -12.02
C LYS A 108 5.12 0.82 -12.80
N GLU A 109 4.22 0.10 -12.11
CA GLU A 109 3.05 -0.53 -12.72
C GLU A 109 1.74 0.10 -12.27
N ILE A 110 1.75 0.82 -11.14
CA ILE A 110 0.57 1.47 -10.58
C ILE A 110 0.72 2.99 -10.69
N HIS A 111 -0.14 3.60 -11.50
CA HIS A 111 -0.19 5.02 -11.73
C HIS A 111 -1.36 5.70 -11.00
N PRO A 112 -1.17 6.96 -10.54
CA PRO A 112 -2.21 7.73 -9.86
C PRO A 112 -3.53 7.82 -10.65
N ASN A 113 -3.44 8.04 -11.96
CA ASN A 113 -4.59 8.30 -12.83
C ASN A 113 -5.52 7.09 -12.94
N GLU A 114 -5.04 5.87 -12.68
CA GLU A 114 -5.86 4.65 -12.69
C GLU A 114 -7.00 4.71 -11.67
N PHE A 115 -6.84 5.47 -10.59
CA PHE A 115 -7.80 5.57 -9.50
C PHE A 115 -8.65 6.84 -9.55
N MET A 116 -8.31 7.77 -10.43
CA MET A 116 -8.98 9.06 -10.55
C MET A 116 -10.23 8.95 -11.43
N ARG A 117 -11.10 9.96 -11.35
CA ARG A 117 -12.18 10.13 -12.30
C ARG A 117 -11.62 10.48 -13.68
N GLN A 118 -12.30 10.05 -14.74
CA GLN A 118 -11.85 10.25 -16.12
C GLN A 118 -11.76 11.74 -16.49
N ASP A 119 -12.64 12.57 -15.95
CA ASP A 119 -12.69 14.03 -16.16
C ASP A 119 -11.51 14.80 -15.54
N ILE A 120 -10.69 14.15 -14.71
CA ILE A 120 -9.53 14.73 -14.02
C ILE A 120 -8.21 14.10 -14.50
N ALA A 121 -8.29 13.04 -15.32
CA ALA A 121 -7.15 12.24 -15.75
C ALA A 121 -6.43 12.78 -17.00
N GLU A 122 -6.95 13.84 -17.64
CA GLU A 122 -6.36 14.56 -18.79
C GLU A 122 -5.37 15.66 -18.38
#